data_AF-A0A3M1IH44-F1
#
_entry.id   AF-A0A3M1IH44-F1
#
_cell.length_a   1.000
_cell.length_b   1.000
_cell.length_c   1.000
_cell.angle_alpha   90.00
_cell.angle_beta   90.00
_cell.angle_gamma   90.00
#
_symmetry.space_group_name_H-M   'P 1'
#
loop_
_entity.id
_entity.type
_entity.pdbx_description
1 polymer ?
#
loop_
_entity_poly.entity_id
_entity_poly.type
_entity_poly.pdbx_seq_one_letter_code
_entity_poly.pdbx_strand_id
1 'polypeptide(L)'
;GMLGKLYLEQYSRVYTDADYSSEFRYRNPVANGDALVIGISQSGETGDTLAGLHEAKAKFLPVLSFLNNLHSTMARESDAIIDLMAGPEIGVASTKAYTAEVMSLFLFSLYMSAIKWILPREERQRILEEVKSIPEKMEKVLKNTEKVQEVAEFLKTHNDTIFLGRTFNYPSALEGALKLKEISYIHASGYAGGEFKHGPIALVSEDVPVVVIVPKGEIHRKMISNLEEVKARKGKIISIITEGDEEVKSLSDYWLEIPETSEALSPLLTAIPMQLLAYYTALYRGCDVDQPRNLAKSVTVE
;
A
#
# COMPACT_ATOMS: atom_id res chain seq x y z
N GLY A 1 0.71 -4.85 -6.31
CA GLY A 1 -0.36 -5.50 -7.11
C GLY A 1 -1.62 -4.65 -7.21
N MET A 2 -2.43 -4.59 -6.15
CA MET A 2 -3.77 -3.97 -6.18
C MET A 2 -3.81 -2.50 -6.61
N LEU A 3 -2.85 -1.68 -6.17
CA LEU A 3 -2.71 -0.30 -6.64
C LEU A 3 -2.44 -0.22 -8.15
N GLY A 4 -1.54 -1.07 -8.65
CA GLY A 4 -1.24 -1.15 -10.08
C GLY A 4 -2.46 -1.49 -10.93
N LYS A 5 -3.33 -2.39 -10.45
CA LYS A 5 -4.63 -2.67 -11.08
C LYS A 5 -5.48 -1.41 -11.20
N LEU A 6 -5.67 -0.68 -10.09
CA LEU A 6 -6.45 0.56 -10.08
C LEU A 6 -5.86 1.61 -11.03
N TYR A 7 -4.54 1.77 -11.04
CA TYR A 7 -3.87 2.72 -11.93
C TYR A 7 -4.03 2.36 -13.41
N LEU A 8 -3.82 1.10 -13.78
CA LEU A 8 -3.97 0.64 -15.15
C LEU A 8 -5.42 0.77 -15.63
N GLU A 9 -6.39 0.42 -14.81
CA GLU A 9 -7.81 0.58 -15.14
C GLU A 9 -8.21 2.05 -15.29
N GLN A 10 -7.77 2.91 -14.36
CA GLN A 10 -8.11 4.33 -14.36
C GLN A 10 -7.48 5.08 -15.52
N TYR A 11 -6.16 4.93 -15.72
CA TYR A 11 -5.41 5.79 -16.64
C TYR A 11 -5.24 5.17 -18.04
N SER A 12 -5.21 3.84 -18.15
CA SER A 12 -4.95 3.16 -19.42
C SER A 12 -6.12 2.36 -19.96
N ARG A 13 -7.22 2.24 -19.18
CA ARG A 13 -8.43 1.47 -19.53
C ARG A 13 -8.12 0.02 -19.90
N VAL A 14 -7.08 -0.54 -19.28
CA VAL A 14 -6.67 -1.94 -19.45
C VAL A 14 -7.32 -2.74 -18.32
N TYR A 15 -8.12 -3.74 -18.69
CA TYR A 15 -8.63 -4.71 -17.73
C TYR A 15 -7.44 -5.38 -17.05
N THR A 16 -7.40 -5.27 -15.72
CA THR A 16 -6.27 -5.75 -14.93
C THR A 16 -6.79 -6.56 -13.78
N ASP A 17 -6.12 -7.65 -13.45
CA ASP A 17 -6.39 -8.40 -12.22
C ASP A 17 -5.14 -8.48 -11.35
N ALA A 18 -5.34 -8.59 -10.04
CA ALA A 18 -4.25 -8.69 -9.06
C ALA A 18 -4.49 -9.92 -8.20
N ASP A 19 -3.47 -10.76 -8.09
CA ASP A 19 -3.57 -12.07 -7.46
C ASP A 19 -2.39 -12.30 -6.50
N TYR A 20 -2.61 -13.16 -5.52
CA TYR A 20 -1.50 -13.72 -4.75
C TYR A 20 -0.79 -14.76 -5.62
N SER A 21 0.54 -14.69 -5.72
CA SER A 21 1.29 -15.60 -6.59
C SER A 21 1.09 -17.07 -6.24
N SER A 22 0.91 -17.37 -4.95
CA SER A 22 0.59 -18.71 -4.44
C SER A 22 -0.74 -19.23 -4.98
N GLU A 23 -1.76 -18.39 -5.12
CA GLU A 23 -3.08 -18.81 -5.63
C GLU A 23 -3.08 -18.88 -7.17
N PHE A 24 -2.41 -17.92 -7.82
CA PHE A 24 -2.34 -17.83 -9.28
C PHE A 24 -1.80 -19.11 -9.92
N ARG A 25 -0.70 -19.66 -9.37
CA ARG A 25 -0.06 -20.87 -9.92
C ARG A 25 -0.94 -22.12 -9.84
N TYR A 26 -1.88 -22.19 -8.90
CA TYR A 26 -2.68 -23.40 -8.65
C TYR A 26 -4.08 -23.35 -9.28
N ARG A 27 -4.56 -22.20 -9.77
CA ARG A 27 -5.95 -22.05 -10.24
C ARG A 27 -6.16 -22.14 -11.76
N ASN A 28 -5.14 -22.53 -12.53
CA ASN A 28 -5.15 -22.53 -14.01
C ASN A 28 -5.71 -21.21 -14.59
N PRO A 29 -4.95 -20.11 -14.49
CA PRO A 29 -5.44 -18.77 -14.76
C PRO A 29 -5.95 -18.63 -16.21
N VAL A 30 -7.13 -18.02 -16.35
CA VAL A 30 -7.73 -17.72 -17.66
C VAL A 30 -7.01 -16.50 -18.22
N ALA A 31 -5.96 -16.75 -19.00
CA ALA A 31 -5.22 -15.72 -19.73
C ALA A 31 -5.07 -16.15 -21.19
N ASN A 32 -5.36 -15.21 -22.10
CA ASN A 32 -5.21 -15.41 -23.54
C ASN A 32 -3.88 -14.78 -24.01
N GLY A 33 -3.47 -15.06 -25.25
CA GLY A 33 -2.18 -14.61 -25.80
C GLY A 33 -1.93 -13.09 -25.81
N ASP A 34 -2.94 -12.27 -25.58
CA ASP A 34 -2.82 -10.80 -25.49
C ASP A 34 -2.61 -10.29 -24.05
N ALA A 35 -2.54 -11.19 -23.06
CA ALA A 35 -2.34 -10.82 -21.66
C ALA A 35 -0.86 -10.64 -21.32
N LEU A 36 -0.54 -9.57 -20.61
CA LEU A 36 0.77 -9.35 -19.98
C LEU A 36 0.71 -9.78 -18.52
N VAL A 37 1.64 -10.65 -18.11
CA VAL A 37 1.80 -11.00 -16.69
C VAL A 37 2.84 -10.06 -16.07
N ILE A 38 2.47 -9.44 -14.95
CA ILE A 38 3.36 -8.52 -14.21
C ILE A 38 3.82 -9.16 -12.90
N GLY A 39 5.12 -9.46 -12.81
CA GLY A 39 5.76 -9.84 -11.56
C GLY A 39 6.14 -8.59 -10.74
N ILE A 40 5.86 -8.59 -9.43
CA ILE A 40 6.27 -7.50 -8.53
C ILE A 40 7.04 -8.15 -7.38
N SER A 41 8.33 -7.85 -7.26
CA SER A 41 9.16 -8.40 -6.20
C SER A 41 10.34 -7.50 -5.89
N GLN A 42 10.51 -7.14 -4.62
CA GLN A 42 11.72 -6.45 -4.17
C GLN A 42 12.98 -7.29 -4.43
N SER A 43 12.96 -8.57 -4.05
CA SER A 43 14.14 -9.45 -4.08
C SER A 43 14.36 -10.09 -5.45
N GLY A 44 13.29 -10.31 -6.21
CA GLY A 44 13.29 -11.12 -7.44
C GLY A 44 13.53 -12.62 -7.19
N GLU A 45 13.46 -13.07 -5.94
CA GLU A 45 13.74 -14.46 -5.52
C GLU A 45 12.58 -15.09 -4.72
N THR A 46 11.45 -14.41 -4.58
CA THR A 46 10.28 -14.95 -3.87
C THR A 46 9.75 -16.19 -4.60
N GLY A 47 9.76 -17.34 -3.92
CA GLY A 47 9.47 -18.65 -4.53
C GLY A 47 8.12 -18.72 -5.23
N ASP A 48 7.04 -18.30 -4.57
CA ASP A 48 5.70 -18.30 -5.17
C ASP A 48 5.58 -17.40 -6.39
N THR A 49 6.22 -16.23 -6.36
CA THR A 49 6.19 -15.30 -7.50
C THR A 49 7.02 -15.82 -8.67
N LEU A 50 8.15 -16.50 -8.42
CA LEU A 50 8.91 -17.20 -9.46
C LEU A 50 8.08 -18.34 -10.06
N ALA A 51 7.39 -19.13 -9.24
CA ALA A 51 6.52 -20.19 -9.73
C ALA A 51 5.36 -19.66 -10.57
N GLY A 52 4.75 -18.53 -10.15
CA GLY A 52 3.73 -17.84 -10.95
C GLY A 52 4.27 -17.33 -12.29
N LEU A 53 5.51 -16.83 -12.32
CA LEU A 53 6.22 -16.45 -13.55
C LEU A 53 6.42 -17.67 -14.46
N HIS A 54 6.87 -18.80 -13.93
CA HIS A 54 7.04 -20.04 -14.70
C HIS A 54 5.73 -20.53 -15.30
N GLU A 55 4.64 -20.50 -14.54
CA GLU A 55 3.30 -20.85 -15.03
C GLU A 55 2.86 -19.95 -16.19
N ALA A 56 3.11 -18.63 -16.09
CA ALA A 56 2.83 -17.69 -17.17
C ALA A 56 3.63 -18.02 -18.45
N LYS A 57 4.94 -18.27 -18.30
CA LYS A 57 5.82 -18.61 -19.43
C LYS A 57 5.48 -19.96 -20.05
N ALA A 58 5.07 -20.95 -19.26
CA ALA A 58 4.61 -22.26 -19.74
C ALA A 58 3.35 -22.15 -20.62
N LYS A 59 2.55 -21.10 -20.40
CA LYS A 59 1.39 -20.74 -21.25
C LYS A 59 1.73 -19.73 -22.36
N PHE A 60 3.02 -19.46 -22.59
CA PHE A 60 3.53 -18.53 -23.61
C PHE A 60 3.05 -17.08 -23.41
N LEU A 61 2.77 -16.68 -22.18
CA LEU A 61 2.41 -15.30 -21.85
C LEU A 61 3.68 -14.46 -21.65
N PRO A 62 3.74 -13.23 -22.19
CA PRO A 62 4.84 -12.31 -21.92
C PRO A 62 4.85 -11.90 -20.44
N VAL A 63 6.05 -11.79 -19.87
CA VAL A 63 6.28 -11.40 -18.48
C VAL A 63 7.09 -10.11 -18.40
N LEU A 64 6.56 -9.13 -17.67
CA LEU A 64 7.25 -7.92 -17.24
C LEU A 64 7.43 -7.94 -15.72
N SER A 65 8.65 -7.77 -15.21
CA SER A 65 8.88 -7.75 -13.75
C SER A 65 9.36 -6.40 -13.23
N PHE A 66 8.73 -5.93 -12.15
CA PHE A 66 9.15 -4.77 -11.36
C PHE A 66 10.04 -5.26 -10.22
N LEU A 67 11.32 -4.90 -10.27
CA LEU A 67 12.36 -5.49 -9.42
C LEU A 67 13.26 -4.43 -8.81
N ASN A 68 13.71 -4.64 -7.57
CA ASN A 68 14.77 -3.82 -6.95
C ASN A 68 16.15 -4.50 -7.00
N ASN A 69 16.21 -5.78 -7.41
CA ASN A 69 17.45 -6.53 -7.61
C ASN A 69 17.53 -7.08 -9.03
N LEU A 70 18.38 -6.46 -9.85
CA LEU A 70 18.55 -6.82 -11.27
C LEU A 70 19.42 -8.06 -11.50
N HIS A 71 20.06 -8.59 -10.45
CA HIS A 71 20.84 -9.82 -10.53
C HIS A 71 20.03 -11.07 -10.13
N SER A 72 18.73 -10.89 -9.90
CA SER A 72 17.84 -11.94 -9.43
C SER A 72 17.42 -12.95 -10.51
N THR A 73 16.84 -14.06 -10.08
CA THR A 73 16.25 -15.09 -10.95
C THR A 73 15.12 -14.52 -11.80
N MET A 74 14.18 -13.77 -11.21
CA MET A 74 13.13 -13.10 -11.98
C MET A 74 13.69 -12.16 -13.04
N ALA A 75 14.80 -11.45 -12.77
CA ALA A 75 15.40 -10.55 -13.75
C ALA A 75 15.93 -11.30 -14.98
N ARG A 76 16.50 -12.50 -14.79
CA ARG A 76 17.01 -13.34 -15.89
C ARG A 76 15.90 -13.99 -16.71
N GLU A 77 14.78 -14.29 -16.07
CA GLU A 77 13.72 -15.11 -16.67
C GLU A 77 12.53 -14.29 -17.19
N SER A 78 12.40 -13.02 -16.82
CA SER A 78 11.37 -12.13 -17.37
C SER A 78 11.72 -11.69 -18.80
N ASP A 79 10.71 -11.40 -19.61
CA ASP A 79 10.92 -10.91 -20.99
C ASP A 79 11.27 -9.42 -21.01
N ALA A 80 10.82 -8.68 -19.99
CA ALA A 80 11.23 -7.31 -19.72
C ALA A 80 11.28 -7.03 -18.21
N ILE A 81 12.03 -6.00 -17.83
CA ILE A 81 12.18 -5.57 -16.43
C ILE A 81 12.01 -4.05 -16.30
N ILE A 82 11.44 -3.62 -15.17
CA ILE A 82 11.46 -2.24 -14.70
C ILE A 82 12.22 -2.22 -13.37
N ASP A 83 13.36 -1.53 -13.36
CA ASP A 83 14.14 -1.28 -12.16
C ASP A 83 13.42 -0.27 -11.26
N LEU A 84 13.18 -0.65 -10.01
CA LEU A 84 12.58 0.22 -9.00
C LEU A 84 13.54 1.30 -8.50
N MET A 85 14.86 1.09 -8.64
CA MET A 85 15.90 2.03 -8.24
C MET A 85 15.82 2.49 -6.78
N ALA A 86 15.25 1.67 -5.88
CA ALA A 86 15.12 2.00 -4.46
C ALA A 86 16.44 1.76 -3.68
N GLY A 87 17.40 1.06 -4.29
CA GLY A 87 18.65 0.64 -3.67
C GLY A 87 18.45 -0.47 -2.62
N PRO A 88 19.53 -1.02 -2.03
CA PRO A 88 19.45 -2.17 -1.13
C PRO A 88 18.54 -1.93 0.08
N GLU A 89 17.68 -2.89 0.41
CA GLU A 89 16.77 -2.81 1.55
C GLU A 89 17.06 -3.99 2.49
N ILE A 90 17.45 -3.68 3.73
CA ILE A 90 17.96 -4.67 4.69
C ILE A 90 16.87 -5.17 5.63
N GLY A 91 16.11 -4.27 6.25
CA GLY A 91 15.05 -4.63 7.19
C GLY A 91 14.00 -5.52 6.53
N VAL A 92 13.53 -6.55 7.25
CA VAL A 92 12.60 -7.56 6.72
C VAL A 92 11.33 -6.91 6.16
N ALA A 93 10.71 -6.02 6.94
CA ALA A 93 9.53 -5.29 6.50
C ALA A 93 9.89 -4.26 5.40
N SER A 94 9.33 -4.45 4.20
CA SER A 94 9.52 -3.55 3.06
C SER A 94 8.98 -2.14 3.35
N THR A 95 9.72 -1.10 2.94
CA THR A 95 9.33 0.31 3.13
C THR A 95 9.53 1.12 1.85
N LYS A 96 10.78 1.37 1.47
CA LYS A 96 11.13 2.13 0.26
C LYS A 96 10.89 1.34 -1.02
N ALA A 97 11.01 0.01 -0.97
CA ALA A 97 10.64 -0.81 -2.11
C ALA A 97 9.15 -0.70 -2.40
N TYR A 98 8.28 -0.70 -1.37
CA TYR A 98 6.84 -0.46 -1.54
C TYR A 98 6.54 0.89 -2.22
N THR A 99 7.10 2.00 -1.74
CA THR A 99 6.81 3.32 -2.35
C THR A 99 7.39 3.44 -3.76
N ALA A 100 8.55 2.83 -4.04
CA ALA A 100 9.11 2.75 -5.38
C ALA A 100 8.25 1.89 -6.33
N GLU A 101 7.69 0.77 -5.86
CA GLU A 101 6.74 -0.07 -6.60
C GLU A 101 5.48 0.72 -6.96
N VAL A 102 4.88 1.42 -5.99
CA VAL A 102 3.68 2.24 -6.21
C VAL A 102 3.97 3.32 -7.25
N MET A 103 5.08 4.05 -7.12
CA MET A 103 5.48 5.08 -8.08
C MET A 103 5.72 4.49 -9.47
N SER A 104 6.44 3.37 -9.57
CA SER A 104 6.78 2.72 -10.84
C SER A 104 5.53 2.21 -11.55
N LEU A 105 4.59 1.60 -10.82
CA LEU A 105 3.31 1.15 -11.37
C LEU A 105 2.44 2.32 -11.84
N PHE A 106 2.44 3.43 -11.09
CA PHE A 106 1.76 4.66 -11.49
C PHE A 106 2.33 5.22 -12.79
N LEU A 107 3.65 5.40 -12.87
CA LEU A 107 4.33 5.89 -14.08
C LEU A 107 4.15 4.94 -15.26
N PHE A 108 4.18 3.62 -15.02
CA PHE A 108 3.88 2.63 -16.04
C PHE A 108 2.46 2.78 -16.58
N SER A 109 1.46 3.02 -15.71
CA SER A 109 0.08 3.25 -16.16
C SER A 109 -0.06 4.52 -17.02
N LEU A 110 0.68 5.59 -16.70
CA LEU A 110 0.72 6.82 -17.51
C LEU A 110 1.42 6.58 -18.85
N TYR A 111 2.50 5.80 -18.86
CA TYR A 111 3.16 5.38 -20.09
C TYR A 111 2.21 4.58 -21.00
N MET A 112 1.49 3.60 -20.42
CA MET A 112 0.47 2.83 -21.12
C MET A 112 -0.67 3.71 -21.66
N SER A 113 -1.11 4.71 -20.88
CA SER A 113 -2.12 5.68 -21.33
C SER A 113 -1.66 6.48 -22.56
N ALA A 114 -0.35 6.77 -22.66
CA ALA A 114 0.22 7.52 -23.77
C ALA A 114 0.28 6.65 -25.04
N ILE A 115 0.72 5.40 -24.94
CA ILE A 115 0.76 4.46 -26.07
C ILE A 115 -0.64 4.18 -26.60
N LYS A 116 -1.62 4.07 -25.70
CA LYS A 116 -3.02 3.78 -26.04
C LYS A 116 -3.84 5.02 -26.39
N TRP A 117 -3.24 6.22 -26.37
CA TRP A 117 -3.91 7.49 -26.67
C TRP A 117 -5.15 7.76 -25.82
N ILE A 118 -5.15 7.31 -24.56
CA ILE A 118 -6.29 7.44 -23.63
C ILE A 118 -6.32 8.81 -22.97
N LEU A 119 -5.21 9.22 -22.35
CA LEU A 119 -5.10 10.52 -21.70
C LEU A 119 -4.48 11.54 -22.67
N PRO A 120 -5.02 12.76 -22.78
CA PRO A 120 -4.38 13.85 -23.51
C PRO A 120 -2.98 14.18 -22.96
N ARG A 121 -2.09 14.70 -23.82
CA ARG A 121 -0.71 15.02 -23.43
C ARG A 121 -0.66 16.06 -22.30
N GLU A 122 -1.55 17.05 -22.35
CA GLU A 122 -1.64 18.15 -21.40
C GLU A 122 -2.04 17.66 -20.01
N GLU A 123 -2.97 16.70 -19.95
CA GLU A 123 -3.40 16.07 -18.71
C GLU A 123 -2.28 15.22 -18.11
N ARG A 124 -1.60 14.39 -18.94
CA ARG A 124 -0.43 13.63 -18.48
C ARG A 124 0.67 14.56 -17.96
N GLN A 125 0.93 15.68 -18.63
CA GLN A 125 1.93 16.64 -18.18
C GLN A 125 1.56 17.22 -16.81
N ARG A 126 0.29 17.60 -16.59
CA ARG A 126 -0.18 18.10 -15.30
C ARG A 126 0.04 17.07 -14.19
N ILE A 127 -0.29 15.81 -14.44
CA ILE A 127 -0.08 14.71 -13.49
C ILE A 127 1.42 14.54 -13.19
N LEU A 128 2.27 14.59 -14.22
CA LEU A 128 3.73 14.48 -14.05
C LEU A 128 4.32 15.65 -13.24
N GLU A 129 3.80 16.87 -13.39
CA GLU A 129 4.23 17.98 -12.52
C GLU A 129 3.83 17.73 -11.06
N GLU A 130 2.66 17.14 -10.81
CA GLU A 130 2.28 16.76 -9.44
C GLU A 130 3.22 15.67 -8.89
N VAL A 131 3.55 14.66 -9.68
CA VAL A 131 4.51 13.60 -9.30
C VAL A 131 5.85 14.19 -8.85
N LYS A 132 6.37 15.21 -9.56
CA LYS A 132 7.63 15.87 -9.18
C LYS A 132 7.58 16.53 -7.80
N SER A 133 6.40 16.91 -7.30
CA SER A 133 6.23 17.49 -5.97
C SER A 133 6.18 16.45 -4.84
N ILE A 134 5.99 15.16 -5.17
CA ILE A 134 5.83 14.10 -4.16
C ILE A 134 7.04 13.95 -3.24
N PRO A 135 8.31 13.95 -3.71
CA PRO A 135 9.46 13.84 -2.81
C PRO A 135 9.51 14.93 -1.73
N GLU A 136 9.23 16.18 -2.09
CA GLU A 136 9.18 17.30 -1.12
C GLU A 136 8.04 17.10 -0.10
N LYS A 137 6.86 16.64 -0.56
CA LYS A 137 5.74 16.30 0.33
C LYS A 137 6.09 15.14 1.26
N MET A 138 6.77 14.11 0.77
CA MET A 138 7.25 12.99 1.60
C MET A 138 8.23 13.47 2.67
N GLU A 139 9.18 14.35 2.32
CA GLU A 139 10.12 14.95 3.27
C GLU A 139 9.39 15.75 4.36
N LYS A 140 8.34 16.49 4.00
CA LYS A 140 7.51 17.22 4.97
C LYS A 140 6.84 16.30 5.97
N VAL A 141 6.29 15.16 5.52
CA VAL A 141 5.68 14.16 6.41
C VAL A 141 6.73 13.54 7.34
N LEU A 142 7.92 13.19 6.81
CA LEU A 142 9.02 12.62 7.59
C LEU A 142 9.54 13.54 8.71
N LYS A 143 9.40 14.86 8.55
CA LYS A 143 9.81 15.84 9.59
C LYS A 143 8.85 15.87 10.79
N ASN A 144 7.61 15.41 10.65
CA ASN A 144 6.59 15.49 11.70
C ASN A 144 6.38 14.14 12.39
N THR A 145 7.35 13.71 13.20
CA THR A 145 7.31 12.40 13.87
C THR A 145 6.70 12.43 15.28
N GLU A 146 6.59 13.59 15.92
CA GLU A 146 6.14 13.72 17.31
C GLU A 146 4.72 13.18 17.50
N LYS A 147 3.78 13.59 16.64
CA LYS A 147 2.41 13.05 16.67
C LYS A 147 2.37 11.55 16.41
N VAL A 148 3.24 11.04 15.53
CA VAL A 148 3.29 9.60 15.25
C VAL A 148 3.76 8.82 16.48
N GLN A 149 4.75 9.36 17.21
CA GLN A 149 5.23 8.80 18.47
C GLN A 149 4.13 8.81 19.55
N GLU A 150 3.35 9.89 19.66
CA GLU A 150 2.21 9.96 20.58
C GLU A 150 1.19 8.84 20.31
N VAL A 151 0.81 8.65 19.04
CA VAL A 151 -0.12 7.59 18.65
C VAL A 151 0.48 6.20 18.87
N ALA A 152 1.77 6.01 18.59
CA ALA A 152 2.46 4.75 18.81
C ALA A 152 2.54 4.39 20.31
N GLU A 153 2.75 5.36 21.18
CA GLU A 153 2.74 5.19 22.64
C GLU A 153 1.36 4.75 23.14
N PHE A 154 0.29 5.27 22.53
CA PHE A 154 -1.08 4.78 22.77
C PHE A 154 -1.28 3.35 22.25
N LEU A 155 -0.83 3.03 21.02
CA LEU A 155 -1.01 1.71 20.43
C LEU A 155 -0.21 0.61 21.12
N LYS A 156 0.90 0.92 21.80
CA LYS A 156 1.79 -0.10 22.39
C LYS A 156 1.08 -1.04 23.37
N THR A 157 0.02 -0.57 24.05
CA THR A 157 -0.74 -1.34 25.03
C THR A 157 -1.92 -2.12 24.42
N HIS A 158 -2.20 -1.93 23.13
CA HIS A 158 -3.31 -2.60 22.44
C HIS A 158 -2.80 -3.86 21.72
N ASN A 159 -3.67 -4.84 21.54
CA ASN A 159 -3.33 -6.09 20.85
C ASN A 159 -4.04 -6.27 19.52
N ASP A 160 -5.09 -5.49 19.25
CA ASP A 160 -5.88 -5.54 18.03
C ASP A 160 -6.00 -4.14 17.45
N THR A 161 -5.97 -4.01 16.13
CA THR A 161 -6.16 -2.72 15.44
C THR A 161 -6.79 -2.95 14.08
N ILE A 162 -7.67 -2.05 13.66
CA ILE A 162 -8.30 -2.10 12.34
C ILE A 162 -7.79 -0.94 11.48
N PHE A 163 -7.48 -1.20 10.22
CA PHE A 163 -7.16 -0.16 9.23
C PHE A 163 -8.29 -0.07 8.20
N LEU A 164 -8.77 1.14 7.95
CA LEU A 164 -9.82 1.41 6.97
C LEU A 164 -9.30 2.35 5.88
N GLY A 165 -9.57 1.97 4.64
CA GLY A 165 -9.31 2.80 3.48
C GLY A 165 -10.28 2.48 2.36
N ARG A 166 -10.32 3.33 1.33
CA ARG A 166 -11.21 3.15 0.18
C ARG A 166 -10.47 3.54 -1.09
N THR A 167 -10.92 2.97 -2.23
CA THR A 167 -10.28 3.11 -3.55
C THR A 167 -8.76 2.89 -3.45
N PHE A 168 -7.95 3.90 -3.79
CA PHE A 168 -6.49 3.83 -3.75
C PHE A 168 -5.93 3.58 -2.35
N ASN A 169 -6.64 4.00 -1.31
CA ASN A 169 -6.19 3.82 0.07
C ASN A 169 -6.68 2.52 0.72
N TYR A 170 -7.52 1.71 0.05
CA TYR A 170 -7.80 0.36 0.58
C TYR A 170 -6.54 -0.53 0.57
N PRO A 171 -5.77 -0.63 -0.53
CA PRO A 171 -4.46 -1.27 -0.50
C PRO A 171 -3.51 -0.66 0.53
N SER A 172 -3.52 0.67 0.70
CA SER A 172 -2.73 1.34 1.73
C SER A 172 -3.11 0.89 3.14
N ALA A 173 -4.41 0.71 3.42
CA ALA A 173 -4.89 0.20 4.70
C ALA A 173 -4.42 -1.25 4.96
N LEU A 174 -4.41 -2.09 3.92
CA LEU A 174 -3.83 -3.44 3.99
C LEU A 174 -2.33 -3.39 4.29
N GLU A 175 -1.58 -2.51 3.63
CA GLU A 175 -0.14 -2.34 3.86
C GLU A 175 0.15 -1.84 5.27
N GLY A 176 -0.57 -0.83 5.76
CA GLY A 176 -0.42 -0.31 7.12
C GLY A 176 -0.69 -1.38 8.19
N ALA A 177 -1.75 -2.17 7.99
CA ALA A 177 -2.04 -3.31 8.85
C ALA A 177 -0.94 -4.38 8.78
N LEU A 178 -0.40 -4.66 7.59
CA LEU A 178 0.69 -5.60 7.42
C LEU A 178 1.95 -5.14 8.16
N LYS A 179 2.38 -3.88 7.99
CA LYS A 179 3.55 -3.33 8.71
C LYS A 179 3.37 -3.43 10.21
N LEU A 180 2.24 -2.98 10.74
CA LEU A 180 2.00 -3.03 12.19
C LEU A 180 2.05 -4.48 12.70
N LYS A 181 1.47 -5.42 11.95
CA LYS A 181 1.49 -6.86 12.30
C LYS A 181 2.90 -7.46 12.26
N GLU A 182 3.67 -7.16 11.23
CA GLU A 182 5.01 -7.73 11.01
C GLU A 182 5.97 -7.40 12.15
N ILE A 183 6.04 -6.14 12.57
CA ILE A 183 7.11 -5.68 13.47
C ILE A 183 6.67 -5.41 14.90
N SER A 184 5.38 -5.16 15.16
CA SER A 184 4.87 -4.93 16.52
C SER A 184 4.10 -6.11 17.12
N TYR A 185 3.76 -7.10 16.29
CA TYR A 185 2.92 -8.27 16.62
C TYR A 185 1.50 -7.94 17.09
N ILE A 186 1.02 -6.72 16.87
CA ILE A 186 -0.39 -6.36 17.02
C ILE A 186 -1.19 -7.09 15.93
N HIS A 187 -2.31 -7.67 16.30
CA HIS A 187 -3.25 -8.25 15.36
C HIS A 187 -3.97 -7.15 14.58
N ALA A 188 -3.34 -6.74 13.48
CA ALA A 188 -3.83 -5.68 12.63
C ALA A 188 -4.52 -6.23 11.36
N SER A 189 -5.72 -5.72 11.06
CA SER A 189 -6.51 -6.12 9.88
C SER A 189 -6.95 -4.91 9.06
N GLY A 190 -6.79 -4.98 7.74
CA GLY A 190 -7.21 -3.92 6.83
C GLY A 190 -8.54 -4.27 6.13
N TYR A 191 -9.46 -3.31 6.05
CA TYR A 191 -10.76 -3.47 5.37
C TYR A 191 -11.05 -2.31 4.42
N ALA A 192 -11.80 -2.63 3.36
CA ALA A 192 -12.40 -1.60 2.53
C ALA A 192 -13.50 -0.89 3.33
N GLY A 193 -13.44 0.44 3.42
CA GLY A 193 -14.36 1.22 4.27
C GLY A 193 -15.84 0.99 3.95
N GLY A 194 -16.17 0.72 2.67
CA GLY A 194 -17.54 0.38 2.25
C GLY A 194 -18.06 -0.95 2.82
N GLU A 195 -17.16 -1.91 3.04
CA GLU A 195 -17.48 -3.26 3.53
C GLU A 195 -17.48 -3.34 5.06
N PHE A 196 -17.01 -2.29 5.74
CA PHE A 196 -16.79 -2.31 7.18
C PHE A 196 -18.05 -2.67 7.97
N LYS A 197 -19.21 -2.14 7.58
CA LYS A 197 -20.51 -2.41 8.22
C LYS A 197 -21.04 -3.83 7.99
N HIS A 198 -20.46 -4.60 7.09
CA HIS A 198 -20.96 -5.92 6.68
C HIS A 198 -20.38 -7.07 7.51
N GLY A 199 -19.87 -6.78 8.71
CA GLY A 199 -19.32 -7.77 9.63
C GLY A 199 -18.20 -7.22 10.52
N PRO A 200 -17.11 -6.67 9.94
CA PRO A 200 -15.94 -6.20 10.69
C PRO A 200 -16.25 -5.18 11.79
N ILE A 201 -17.27 -4.35 11.58
CA ILE A 201 -17.72 -3.34 12.55
C ILE A 201 -18.11 -3.93 13.92
N ALA A 202 -18.44 -5.22 13.98
CA ALA A 202 -18.76 -5.90 15.24
C ALA A 202 -17.56 -5.98 16.21
N LEU A 203 -16.33 -5.82 15.71
CA LEU A 203 -15.10 -5.81 16.51
C LEU A 203 -14.81 -4.45 17.15
N VAL A 204 -15.50 -3.39 16.74
CA VAL A 204 -15.24 -2.03 17.25
C VAL A 204 -15.56 -1.94 18.72
N SER A 205 -14.57 -1.55 19.51
CA SER A 205 -14.67 -1.29 20.94
C SER A 205 -13.57 -0.33 21.38
N GLU A 206 -13.55 0.07 22.64
CA GLU A 206 -12.50 0.92 23.20
C GLU A 206 -11.11 0.26 23.14
N ASP A 207 -11.05 -1.08 23.16
CA ASP A 207 -9.82 -1.87 23.12
C ASP A 207 -9.31 -2.17 21.69
N VAL A 208 -10.10 -1.83 20.65
CA VAL A 208 -9.75 -2.05 19.24
C VAL A 208 -9.70 -0.72 18.50
N PRO A 209 -8.55 -0.01 18.53
CA PRO A 209 -8.37 1.22 17.78
C PRO A 209 -8.55 1.02 16.28
N VAL A 210 -9.10 2.04 15.62
CA VAL A 210 -9.35 2.05 14.18
C VAL A 210 -8.55 3.18 13.55
N VAL A 211 -7.57 2.81 12.73
CA VAL A 211 -6.82 3.70 11.87
C VAL A 211 -7.63 3.93 10.58
N VAL A 212 -7.96 5.17 10.24
CA VAL A 212 -8.77 5.50 9.07
C VAL A 212 -7.99 6.43 8.14
N ILE A 213 -7.86 6.05 6.87
CA ILE A 213 -7.17 6.84 5.85
C ILE A 213 -8.20 7.72 5.13
N VAL A 214 -8.15 9.03 5.39
CA VAL A 214 -9.18 10.02 5.03
C VAL A 214 -8.58 11.28 4.40
N PRO A 215 -7.75 11.19 3.34
CA PRO A 215 -7.34 12.39 2.62
C PRO A 215 -8.54 13.08 1.96
N LYS A 216 -8.42 14.38 1.69
CA LYS A 216 -9.39 15.12 0.86
C LYS A 216 -9.44 14.51 -0.54
N GLY A 217 -10.65 14.50 -1.11
CA GLY A 217 -10.92 13.91 -2.42
C GLY A 217 -12.39 13.56 -2.61
N GLU A 218 -12.69 12.81 -3.67
CA GLU A 218 -14.02 12.33 -4.05
C GLU A 218 -14.63 11.41 -2.97
N ILE A 219 -13.83 10.51 -2.39
CA ILE A 219 -14.32 9.54 -1.41
C ILE A 219 -14.32 10.05 0.04
N HIS A 220 -13.83 11.26 0.28
CA HIS A 220 -13.65 11.86 1.61
C HIS A 220 -14.93 11.81 2.47
N ARG A 221 -16.05 12.31 1.93
CA ARG A 221 -17.36 12.28 2.61
C ARG A 221 -17.81 10.87 2.98
N LYS A 222 -17.48 9.86 2.16
CA LYS A 222 -17.85 8.47 2.43
C LYS A 222 -17.03 7.90 3.57
N MET A 223 -15.76 8.27 3.66
CA MET A 223 -14.89 7.86 4.77
C MET A 223 -15.24 8.57 6.08
N ILE A 224 -15.76 9.81 6.04
CA ILE A 224 -16.32 10.46 7.25
C ILE A 224 -17.45 9.63 7.86
N SER A 225 -18.35 9.09 7.03
CA SER A 225 -19.42 8.21 7.52
C SER A 225 -18.87 6.99 8.27
N ASN A 226 -17.71 6.45 7.87
CA ASN A 226 -17.06 5.37 8.60
C ASN A 226 -16.50 5.84 9.96
N LEU A 227 -15.97 7.06 10.06
CA LEU A 227 -15.55 7.63 11.35
C LEU A 227 -16.74 7.74 12.31
N GLU A 228 -17.88 8.23 11.84
CA GLU A 228 -19.11 8.33 12.63
C GLU A 228 -19.59 6.96 13.11
N GLU A 229 -19.53 5.95 12.24
CA GLU A 229 -19.86 4.55 12.56
C GLU A 229 -18.97 3.96 13.66
N VAL A 230 -17.66 4.24 13.62
CA VAL A 230 -16.71 3.83 14.66
C VAL A 230 -16.99 4.56 15.97
N LYS A 231 -17.17 5.89 15.91
CA LYS A 231 -17.44 6.74 17.07
C LYS A 231 -18.73 6.35 17.78
N ALA A 232 -19.78 6.02 17.04
CA ALA A 232 -21.06 5.54 17.58
C ALA A 232 -20.92 4.23 18.40
N ARG A 233 -19.82 3.49 18.21
CA ARG A 233 -19.50 2.25 18.92
C ARG A 233 -18.35 2.42 19.91
N LYS A 234 -17.98 3.65 20.24
CA LYS A 234 -16.91 4.01 21.17
C LYS A 234 -15.52 3.52 20.74
N GLY A 235 -15.33 3.22 19.46
CA GLY A 235 -14.00 2.90 18.93
C GLY A 235 -13.09 4.10 18.99
N LYS A 236 -11.80 3.86 19.28
CA LYS A 236 -10.76 4.89 19.26
C LYS A 236 -10.31 5.15 17.83
N ILE A 237 -10.38 6.40 17.39
CA ILE A 237 -10.14 6.79 15.99
C ILE A 237 -8.78 7.45 15.83
N ILE A 238 -7.96 6.89 14.95
CA ILE A 238 -6.68 7.45 14.52
C ILE A 238 -6.80 7.79 13.03
N SER A 239 -6.90 9.07 12.66
CA SER A 239 -7.12 9.46 11.27
C SER A 239 -5.84 9.90 10.57
N ILE A 240 -5.59 9.41 9.35
CA ILE A 240 -4.58 9.96 8.45
C ILE A 240 -5.30 10.90 7.48
N ILE A 241 -5.03 12.20 7.56
CA ILE A 241 -5.84 13.25 6.94
C ILE A 241 -4.98 14.20 6.09
N THR A 242 -5.62 14.91 5.17
CA THR A 242 -4.99 16.08 4.56
C THR A 242 -4.84 17.21 5.59
N GLU A 243 -3.69 17.90 5.56
CA GLU A 243 -3.42 19.07 6.40
C GLU A 243 -4.59 20.06 6.40
N GLY A 244 -4.99 20.52 7.59
CA GLY A 244 -6.07 21.50 7.76
C GLY A 244 -7.50 20.97 7.72
N ASP A 245 -7.70 19.64 7.71
CA ASP A 245 -9.04 19.05 7.73
C ASP A 245 -9.68 19.02 9.14
N GLU A 246 -10.23 20.16 9.57
CA GLU A 246 -10.82 20.33 10.90
C GLU A 246 -12.07 19.46 11.15
N GLU A 247 -12.83 19.13 10.10
CA GLU A 247 -14.00 18.24 10.21
C GLU A 247 -13.57 16.86 10.71
N VAL A 248 -12.57 16.26 10.07
CA VAL A 248 -12.07 14.93 10.46
C VAL A 248 -11.36 14.98 11.81
N LYS A 249 -10.61 16.05 12.12
CA LYS A 249 -9.99 16.23 13.45
C LYS A 249 -11.02 16.19 14.57
N SER A 250 -12.15 16.87 14.40
CA SER A 250 -13.22 16.89 15.41
C SER A 250 -13.87 15.53 15.68
N LEU A 251 -13.74 14.59 14.73
CA LEU A 251 -14.25 13.23 14.86
C LEU A 251 -13.22 12.24 15.42
N SER A 252 -11.93 12.59 15.41
CA SER A 252 -10.83 11.68 15.71
C SER A 252 -10.30 11.86 17.13
N ASP A 253 -9.85 10.77 17.76
CA ASP A 253 -9.07 10.86 19.01
C ASP A 253 -7.63 11.28 18.73
N TYR A 254 -7.06 10.80 17.62
CA TYR A 254 -5.73 11.14 17.13
C TYR A 254 -5.74 11.42 15.63
N TRP A 255 -4.80 12.24 15.14
CA TRP A 255 -4.67 12.49 13.71
C TRP A 255 -3.22 12.71 13.26
N LEU A 256 -2.92 12.21 12.05
CA LEU A 256 -1.65 12.35 11.36
C LEU A 256 -1.91 13.08 10.04
N GLU A 257 -1.21 14.19 9.81
CA GLU A 257 -1.43 15.05 8.65
C GLU A 257 -0.47 14.72 7.52
N ILE A 258 -0.99 14.67 6.29
CA ILE A 258 -0.23 14.60 5.06
C ILE A 258 -0.53 15.81 4.16
N PRO A 259 0.44 16.28 3.34
CA PRO A 259 0.19 17.33 2.37
C PRO A 259 -0.90 16.97 1.37
N GLU A 260 -1.58 17.99 0.83
CA GLU A 260 -2.59 17.80 -0.22
C GLU A 260 -1.97 17.22 -1.49
N THR A 261 -2.64 16.23 -2.07
CA THR A 261 -2.30 15.61 -3.36
C THR A 261 -3.53 14.90 -3.93
N SER A 262 -3.51 14.58 -5.22
CA SER A 262 -4.53 13.77 -5.87
C SER A 262 -4.67 12.40 -5.22
N GLU A 263 -5.91 11.88 -5.18
CA GLU A 263 -6.19 10.61 -4.51
C GLU A 263 -5.29 9.45 -4.99
N ALA A 264 -4.96 9.42 -6.28
CA ALA A 264 -4.12 8.39 -6.87
C ALA A 264 -2.67 8.43 -6.35
N LEU A 265 -2.15 9.59 -5.97
CA LEU A 265 -0.81 9.77 -5.41
C LEU A 265 -0.79 9.70 -3.88
N SER A 266 -1.95 9.84 -3.23
CA SER A 266 -2.06 9.77 -1.77
C SER A 266 -1.46 8.51 -1.12
N PRO A 267 -1.48 7.29 -1.72
CA PRO A 267 -0.80 6.12 -1.16
C PRO A 267 0.69 6.31 -0.89
N LEU A 268 1.38 7.15 -1.67
CA LEU A 268 2.80 7.45 -1.48
C LEU A 268 3.04 8.27 -0.21
N LEU A 269 2.09 9.15 0.13
CA LEU A 269 2.17 10.00 1.32
C LEU A 269 1.64 9.28 2.57
N THR A 270 0.57 8.51 2.45
CA THR A 270 -0.04 7.78 3.58
C THR A 270 0.82 6.61 4.06
N ALA A 271 1.67 6.05 3.19
CA ALA A 271 2.63 5.01 3.55
C ALA A 271 3.56 5.44 4.70
N ILE A 272 4.03 6.69 4.68
CA ILE A 272 5.03 7.20 5.63
C ILE A 272 4.52 7.19 7.08
N PRO A 273 3.39 7.84 7.42
CA PRO A 273 2.91 7.83 8.80
C PRO A 273 2.55 6.42 9.27
N MET A 274 2.05 5.54 8.38
CA MET A 274 1.77 4.15 8.76
C MET A 274 3.04 3.33 9.04
N GLN A 275 4.09 3.49 8.22
CA GLN A 275 5.39 2.85 8.43
C GLN A 275 6.04 3.35 9.72
N LEU A 276 6.02 4.67 9.96
CA LEU A 276 6.52 5.26 11.21
C LEU A 276 5.70 4.82 12.43
N LEU A 277 4.37 4.72 12.29
CA LEU A 277 3.49 4.25 13.36
C LEU A 277 3.83 2.81 13.74
N ALA A 278 4.01 1.92 12.77
CA ALA A 278 4.46 0.56 13.01
C ALA A 278 5.84 0.51 13.66
N TYR A 279 6.79 1.31 13.16
CA TYR A 279 8.17 1.41 13.66
C TYR A 279 8.20 1.83 15.14
N TYR A 280 7.59 2.96 15.49
CA TYR A 280 7.58 3.44 16.86
C TYR A 280 6.79 2.52 17.80
N THR A 281 5.68 1.93 17.33
CA THR A 281 4.91 0.98 18.16
C THR A 281 5.74 -0.26 18.47
N ALA A 282 6.47 -0.80 17.48
CA ALA A 282 7.39 -1.92 17.67
C ALA A 282 8.51 -1.58 18.65
N LEU A 283 9.13 -0.40 18.51
CA LEU A 283 10.16 0.08 19.43
C LEU A 283 9.64 0.18 20.87
N TYR A 284 8.47 0.77 21.08
CA TYR A 284 7.90 0.92 22.42
C TYR A 284 7.44 -0.41 23.03
N ARG A 285 7.16 -1.42 22.21
CA ARG A 285 6.92 -2.80 22.64
C ARG A 285 8.21 -3.60 22.84
N GLY A 286 9.39 -3.01 22.58
CA GLY A 286 10.68 -3.70 22.68
C GLY A 286 10.86 -4.83 21.66
N CYS A 287 10.22 -4.73 20.49
CA CYS A 287 10.34 -5.71 19.41
C CYS A 287 11.61 -5.48 18.58
N ASP A 288 12.14 -6.55 17.98
CA ASP A 288 13.18 -6.45 16.95
C ASP A 288 12.53 -5.97 15.64
N VAL A 289 12.88 -4.75 15.22
CA VAL A 289 12.28 -4.10 14.06
C VAL A 289 12.90 -4.55 12.74
N ASP A 290 14.19 -4.84 12.74
CA ASP A 290 14.91 -5.24 11.52
C ASP A 290 14.75 -6.74 11.26
N GLN A 291 14.67 -7.56 12.31
CA GLN A 291 14.54 -9.02 12.25
C GLN A 291 13.34 -9.51 13.09
N PRO A 292 12.09 -9.20 12.69
CA PRO A 292 10.90 -9.69 13.36
C PRO A 292 10.87 -11.22 13.41
N ARG A 293 10.39 -11.76 14.53
CA ARG A 293 10.36 -13.20 14.78
C ARG A 293 9.58 -13.93 13.69
N ASN A 294 10.05 -15.12 13.31
CA ASN A 294 9.42 -16.02 12.34
C ASN A 294 9.32 -15.47 10.90
N LEU A 295 9.95 -14.34 10.58
CA LEU A 295 9.96 -13.75 9.24
C LEU A 295 11.37 -13.75 8.65
N ALA A 296 11.44 -13.80 7.32
CA ALA A 296 12.67 -13.67 6.56
C ALA A 296 12.50 -12.60 5.49
N LYS A 297 13.59 -11.89 5.13
CA LYS A 297 13.55 -10.82 4.13
C LYS A 297 13.03 -11.28 2.76
N SER A 298 13.37 -12.50 2.38
CA SER A 298 12.86 -13.15 1.17
C SER A 298 12.49 -14.58 1.49
N VAL A 299 11.26 -14.97 1.15
CA VAL A 299 10.76 -16.34 1.26
C VAL A 299 11.16 -17.06 -0.03
N THR A 300 12.31 -17.73 0.03
CA THR A 300 12.95 -18.42 -1.11
C THR A 300 12.58 -19.91 -1.19
N VAL A 301 11.86 -20.41 -0.19
CA VAL A 301 11.43 -21.81 -0.05
C VAL A 301 9.93 -21.85 0.19
N GLU A 302 9.31 -22.97 -0.19
CA GLU A 302 7.92 -23.31 0.09
C GLU A 302 7.78 -23.94 1.49
#